data_AF-A0A970CXY8-F1
#
_entry.id   AF-A0A970CXY8-F1
#
_cell.length_a   1.000
_cell.length_b   1.000
_cell.length_c   1.000
_cell.angle_alpha   90.00
_cell.angle_beta   90.00
_cell.angle_gamma   90.00
#
_symmetry.space_group_name_H-M   'P 1'
#
loop_
_entity.id
_entity.type
_entity.pdbx_description
1 polymer ?
#
loop_
_entity_poly.entity_id
_entity_poly.type
_entity_poly.pdbx_seq_one_letter_code
_entity_poly.pdbx_strand_id
1 'polypeptide(L)'
;MIRSTLSILLIIMIFVTASGLPLYANDINISFDFDFSSPTSISKNPIEIINTDVTMLSKSKTKILIDLDVSDDLLPLELDGENPITLSLYSNELVDDYFISDLNISQEDNNVQIEFELSQSFLDIPNGDYELELTLNIKDLDLPIISPRISLGFFREFDYIKALDSIDGNQTALSLYFPDNDMENLIPITRLVPYTNYALRTTVNNLLQGPDESLGLPINSPIPEVGKLDLKGGRLHIYLPEDIGVYNEYSSSARIALDSLVNSLIHVDGVNEIQFYFNNRILSDGFHGIAVDEPFYPSNEPKFYIAYITKTDRALLFPIPMESNNLGFDEIFNILKYGSPIFSYNYSIQPSIPNKVILNEYSLDNGSLELELNDEFLIIFQENPKAAHLMIDSIVHTFTSLDIIDSVVLKVANTDLDLSENIYLNQPLYPTSYINPEK
;
A
#
# COMPACT_ATOMS: atom_id res chain seq x y z
N MET A 1 43.45 -65.27 5.86
CA MET A 1 43.77 -63.87 5.50
C MET A 1 43.75 -63.56 4.00
N ILE A 2 43.76 -64.55 3.08
CA ILE A 2 43.81 -64.31 1.61
C ILE A 2 42.43 -64.09 0.95
N ARG A 3 41.31 -64.44 1.60
CA ARG A 3 39.96 -64.24 1.04
C ARG A 3 39.38 -62.82 1.20
N SER A 4 39.86 -62.05 2.18
CA SER A 4 39.35 -60.68 2.45
C SER A 4 39.92 -59.65 1.48
N THR A 5 41.18 -59.83 1.06
CA THR A 5 41.86 -58.92 0.12
C THR A 5 41.33 -59.03 -1.31
N LEU A 6 40.82 -60.20 -1.72
CA LEU A 6 40.24 -60.41 -3.04
C LEU A 6 38.88 -59.69 -3.20
N SER A 7 38.04 -59.71 -2.16
CA SER A 7 36.73 -59.05 -2.18
C SER A 7 36.85 -57.53 -2.17
N ILE A 8 37.83 -56.97 -1.45
CA ILE A 8 38.09 -55.53 -1.42
C ILE A 8 38.64 -55.06 -2.78
N LEU A 9 39.53 -55.83 -3.40
CA LEU A 9 40.04 -55.52 -4.74
C LEU A 9 38.92 -55.51 -5.80
N LEU A 10 37.98 -56.43 -5.69
CA LEU A 10 36.85 -56.54 -6.62
C LEU A 10 35.86 -55.35 -6.47
N ILE A 11 35.63 -54.88 -5.25
CA ILE A 11 34.82 -53.67 -4.99
C ILE A 11 35.51 -52.42 -5.55
N ILE A 12 36.83 -52.27 -5.33
CA ILE A 12 37.60 -51.14 -5.88
C ILE A 12 37.57 -51.16 -7.41
N MET A 13 37.65 -52.35 -8.03
CA MET A 13 37.60 -52.49 -9.48
C MET A 13 36.21 -52.12 -10.06
N ILE A 14 35.13 -52.40 -9.33
CA ILE A 14 33.77 -51.98 -9.70
C ILE A 14 33.63 -50.45 -9.60
N PHE A 15 34.16 -49.81 -8.56
CA PHE A 15 34.10 -48.34 -8.41
C PHE A 15 34.97 -47.59 -9.44
N VAL A 16 36.11 -48.16 -9.84
CA VAL A 16 36.97 -47.57 -10.88
C VAL A 16 36.42 -47.77 -12.29
N THR A 17 35.67 -48.85 -12.54
CA THR A 17 35.02 -49.06 -13.85
C THR A 17 33.71 -48.28 -14.01
N ALA A 18 33.00 -47.99 -12.92
CA ALA A 18 31.78 -47.17 -12.94
C ALA A 18 32.02 -45.65 -13.11
N SER A 19 33.24 -45.16 -12.91
CA SER A 19 33.57 -43.72 -12.97
C SER A 19 34.10 -43.24 -14.34
N GLY A 20 34.12 -44.11 -15.37
CA GLY A 20 34.78 -43.82 -16.65
C GLY A 20 33.94 -43.99 -17.92
N LEU A 21 32.62 -44.20 -17.83
CA LEU A 21 31.77 -44.33 -19.02
C LEU A 21 30.96 -43.06 -19.28
N PRO A 22 31.20 -42.33 -20.39
CA PRO A 22 30.31 -41.26 -20.83
C PRO A 22 29.05 -41.92 -21.41
N LEU A 23 27.95 -41.87 -20.66
CA LEU A 23 26.64 -42.28 -21.16
C LEU A 23 26.07 -41.17 -22.04
N TYR A 24 26.27 -41.32 -23.35
CA TYR A 24 25.38 -40.72 -24.35
C TYR A 24 24.05 -41.47 -24.26
N ALA A 25 23.08 -40.87 -23.58
CA ALA A 25 21.71 -41.37 -23.55
C ALA A 25 21.00 -40.91 -24.83
N ASN A 26 20.94 -41.79 -25.82
CA ASN A 26 19.77 -41.90 -26.69
C ASN A 26 19.60 -43.39 -27.06
N ASP A 27 18.40 -43.88 -26.75
CA ASP A 27 17.80 -45.15 -27.18
C ASP A 27 18.49 -46.45 -26.77
N ILE A 28 18.32 -46.81 -25.49
CA ILE A 28 18.35 -48.21 -25.07
C ILE A 28 17.09 -48.48 -24.24
N ASN A 29 16.09 -49.10 -24.89
CA ASN A 29 14.86 -49.57 -24.28
C ASN A 29 15.10 -50.99 -23.73
N ILE A 30 15.44 -51.09 -22.45
CA ILE A 30 15.56 -52.38 -21.74
C ILE A 30 14.32 -52.55 -20.87
N SER A 31 13.42 -53.43 -21.28
CA SER A 31 12.28 -53.86 -20.48
C SER A 31 12.74 -54.85 -19.41
N PHE A 32 12.69 -54.44 -18.14
CA PHE A 32 12.76 -55.35 -17.01
C PHE A 32 11.33 -55.64 -16.53
N ASP A 33 10.89 -56.87 -16.74
CA ASP A 33 9.62 -57.38 -16.25
C ASP A 33 9.85 -57.91 -14.82
N PHE A 34 9.64 -57.05 -13.83
CA PHE A 34 9.62 -57.44 -12.42
C PHE A 34 8.18 -57.32 -11.91
N ASP A 35 7.52 -58.46 -11.77
CA ASP A 35 6.22 -58.59 -11.14
C ASP A 35 6.38 -58.48 -9.62
N PHE A 36 6.42 -57.23 -9.11
CA PHE A 36 6.29 -56.93 -7.69
C PHE A 36 4.80 -56.71 -7.38
N SER A 37 4.08 -57.81 -7.13
CA SER A 37 2.79 -57.75 -6.44
C SER A 37 3.03 -57.32 -4.98
N SER A 38 3.20 -56.02 -4.77
CA SER A 38 3.12 -55.40 -3.46
C SER A 38 1.64 -55.06 -3.23
N PRO A 39 1.02 -55.48 -2.10
CA PRO A 39 -0.28 -54.96 -1.73
C PRO A 39 -0.05 -53.56 -1.17
N THR A 40 0.22 -52.59 -2.04
CA THR A 40 -0.05 -51.20 -1.73
C THR A 40 -1.55 -51.04 -1.85
N SER A 41 -2.26 -51.20 -0.73
CA SER A 41 -3.45 -50.41 -0.53
C SER A 41 -2.98 -48.95 -0.62
N ILE A 42 -3.11 -48.37 -1.81
CA ILE A 42 -3.14 -46.91 -1.94
C ILE A 42 -4.37 -46.56 -1.12
N SER A 43 -4.16 -46.14 0.12
CA SER A 43 -5.17 -45.41 0.87
C SER A 43 -5.52 -44.25 -0.04
N LYS A 44 -6.66 -44.34 -0.75
CA LYS A 44 -7.23 -43.13 -1.34
C LYS A 44 -7.32 -42.13 -0.19
N ASN A 45 -6.79 -40.93 -0.37
CA ASN A 45 -7.07 -39.87 0.58
C ASN A 45 -8.59 -39.78 0.67
N PRO A 46 -9.16 -39.73 1.88
CA PRO A 46 -10.60 -39.82 2.04
C PRO A 46 -11.30 -38.61 1.41
N ILE A 47 -10.54 -37.56 1.11
CA ILE A 47 -10.96 -36.37 0.38
C ILE A 47 -9.84 -35.93 -0.57
N GLU A 48 -10.19 -35.54 -1.79
CA GLU A 48 -9.27 -35.00 -2.81
C GLU A 48 -9.84 -33.72 -3.42
N ILE A 49 -9.01 -32.67 -3.55
CA ILE A 49 -9.39 -31.47 -4.30
C ILE A 49 -9.31 -31.80 -5.79
N ILE A 50 -10.45 -31.83 -6.47
CA ILE A 50 -10.57 -32.09 -7.90
C ILE A 50 -10.14 -30.86 -8.68
N ASN A 51 -10.66 -29.70 -8.28
CA ASN A 51 -10.46 -28.44 -8.97
C ASN A 51 -10.57 -27.25 -8.02
N THR A 52 -9.91 -26.14 -8.38
CA THR A 52 -10.16 -24.84 -7.77
C THR A 52 -10.28 -23.80 -8.87
N ASP A 53 -11.50 -23.33 -9.09
CA ASP A 53 -11.82 -22.32 -10.07
C ASP A 53 -11.84 -20.93 -9.43
N VAL A 54 -11.21 -19.99 -10.11
CA VAL A 54 -11.23 -18.57 -9.74
C VAL A 54 -11.93 -17.78 -10.83
N THR A 55 -12.99 -17.09 -10.45
CA THR A 55 -13.75 -16.21 -11.35
C THR A 55 -13.68 -14.77 -10.85
N MET A 56 -13.05 -13.90 -11.64
CA MET A 56 -13.03 -12.46 -11.34
C MET A 56 -14.42 -11.86 -11.51
N LEU A 57 -15.00 -11.37 -10.41
CA LEU A 57 -16.27 -10.65 -10.41
C LEU A 57 -16.06 -9.17 -10.75
N SER A 58 -14.95 -8.60 -10.28
CA SER A 58 -14.42 -7.30 -10.64
C SER A 58 -12.90 -7.32 -10.46
N LYS A 59 -12.19 -6.23 -10.82
CA LYS A 59 -10.74 -6.16 -10.62
C LYS A 59 -10.31 -6.24 -9.14
N SER A 60 -11.20 -5.93 -8.19
CA SER A 60 -10.93 -5.96 -6.74
C SER A 60 -11.70 -7.06 -5.99
N LYS A 61 -12.43 -7.93 -6.72
CA LYS A 61 -13.27 -8.97 -6.12
C LYS A 61 -13.28 -10.24 -6.97
N THR A 62 -13.01 -11.36 -6.33
CA THR A 62 -12.99 -12.67 -6.98
C THR A 62 -13.93 -13.64 -6.27
N LYS A 63 -14.37 -14.65 -7.01
CA LYS A 63 -15.17 -15.76 -6.53
C LYS A 63 -14.32 -17.03 -6.65
N ILE A 64 -14.24 -17.79 -5.57
CA ILE A 64 -13.48 -19.03 -5.47
C ILE A 64 -14.45 -20.18 -5.32
N LEU A 65 -14.24 -21.21 -6.12
CA LEU A 65 -15.04 -22.43 -6.13
C LEU A 65 -14.10 -23.63 -6.05
N ILE A 66 -14.28 -24.44 -5.02
CA ILE A 66 -13.47 -25.62 -4.75
C ILE A 66 -14.35 -26.84 -4.94
N ASP A 67 -13.95 -27.75 -5.83
CA ASP A 67 -14.61 -29.03 -6.03
C ASP A 67 -13.81 -30.13 -5.33
N LEU A 68 -14.48 -30.89 -4.48
CA LEU A 68 -13.93 -31.98 -3.68
C LEU A 68 -14.58 -33.31 -4.07
N ASP A 69 -13.78 -34.36 -4.20
CA ASP A 69 -14.24 -35.75 -4.19
C ASP A 69 -14.12 -36.26 -2.75
N VAL A 70 -15.24 -36.59 -2.12
CA VAL A 70 -15.33 -36.98 -0.70
C VAL A 70 -15.82 -38.42 -0.61
N SER A 71 -15.15 -39.22 0.22
CA SER A 71 -15.54 -40.61 0.46
C SER A 71 -16.88 -40.69 1.21
N ASP A 72 -17.71 -41.68 0.87
CA ASP A 72 -19.08 -41.86 1.41
C ASP A 72 -19.16 -41.84 2.94
N ASP A 73 -18.09 -42.25 3.63
CA ASP A 73 -17.99 -42.34 5.09
C ASP A 73 -17.81 -40.99 5.79
N LEU A 74 -17.43 -39.94 5.05
CA LEU A 74 -17.28 -38.57 5.54
C LEU A 74 -18.45 -37.65 5.11
N LEU A 75 -19.51 -38.21 4.53
CA LEU A 75 -20.68 -37.46 4.08
C LEU A 75 -21.82 -37.48 5.13
N PRO A 76 -22.53 -36.36 5.34
CA PRO A 76 -22.29 -35.03 4.76
C PRO A 76 -21.00 -34.40 5.31
N LEU A 77 -20.30 -33.64 4.46
CA LEU A 77 -19.04 -33.01 4.85
C LEU A 77 -19.30 -31.94 5.93
N GLU A 78 -18.72 -32.13 7.12
CA GLU A 78 -18.75 -31.14 8.19
C GLU A 78 -17.39 -30.43 8.28
N LEU A 79 -17.39 -29.11 8.07
CA LEU A 79 -16.20 -28.28 8.28
C LEU A 79 -16.05 -27.91 9.76
N ASP A 80 -14.85 -27.49 10.14
CA ASP A 80 -14.58 -26.92 11.46
C ASP A 80 -15.47 -25.70 11.72
N GLY A 81 -16.04 -25.61 12.93
CA GLY A 81 -17.02 -24.58 13.27
C GLY A 81 -16.43 -23.22 13.61
N GLU A 82 -15.13 -23.14 13.93
CA GLU A 82 -14.45 -21.88 14.20
C GLU A 82 -13.77 -21.35 12.94
N ASN A 83 -12.99 -22.19 12.25
CA ASN A 83 -12.17 -21.80 11.10
C ASN A 83 -12.33 -22.81 9.96
N PRO A 84 -13.45 -22.84 9.22
CA PRO A 84 -13.68 -23.88 8.22
C PRO A 84 -12.69 -23.82 7.06
N ILE A 85 -12.23 -22.61 6.70
CA ILE A 85 -11.14 -22.40 5.73
C ILE A 85 -10.17 -21.37 6.28
N THR A 86 -8.89 -21.73 6.34
CA THR A 86 -7.78 -20.81 6.51
C THR A 86 -7.17 -20.49 5.15
N LEU A 87 -6.94 -19.21 4.90
CA LEU A 87 -6.45 -18.68 3.64
C LEU A 87 -5.10 -18.03 3.91
N SER A 88 -4.02 -18.60 3.37
CA SER A 88 -2.68 -18.02 3.45
C SER A 88 -2.38 -17.27 2.16
N LEU A 89 -2.17 -15.96 2.25
CA LEU A 89 -1.92 -15.08 1.12
C LEU A 89 -0.43 -14.77 0.99
N TYR A 90 0.13 -14.85 -0.21
CA TYR A 90 1.54 -14.60 -0.47
C TYR A 90 1.75 -13.52 -1.53
N SER A 91 2.81 -12.72 -1.34
CA SER A 91 3.39 -11.80 -2.33
C SER A 91 4.91 -11.95 -2.25
N ASN A 92 5.45 -12.96 -2.93
CA ASN A 92 6.79 -13.56 -2.73
C ASN A 92 6.99 -14.21 -1.35
N GLU A 93 6.59 -13.53 -0.28
CA GLU A 93 6.56 -13.99 1.11
C GLU A 93 5.12 -14.03 1.64
N LEU A 94 4.90 -14.68 2.79
CA LEU A 94 3.58 -14.70 3.43
C LEU A 94 3.20 -13.27 3.82
N VAL A 95 2.03 -12.83 3.37
CA VAL A 95 1.43 -11.55 3.75
C VAL A 95 0.70 -11.71 5.07
N ASP A 96 -0.34 -12.55 5.09
CA ASP A 96 -1.13 -12.85 6.29
C ASP A 96 -1.98 -14.12 6.09
N ASP A 97 -2.57 -14.59 7.19
CA ASP A 97 -3.57 -15.65 7.22
C ASP A 97 -4.98 -15.08 7.51
N TYR A 98 -5.97 -15.52 6.75
CA TYR A 98 -7.35 -15.07 6.86
C TYR A 98 -8.30 -16.24 7.10
N PHE A 99 -9.39 -16.00 7.81
CA PHE A 99 -10.39 -17.03 8.12
C PHE A 99 -11.68 -16.73 7.39
N ILE A 100 -12.14 -17.69 6.58
CA ILE A 100 -13.39 -17.57 5.83
C ILE A 100 -14.44 -18.46 6.48
N SER A 101 -15.54 -17.85 6.93
CA SER A 101 -16.67 -18.55 7.55
C SER A 101 -17.95 -18.47 6.72
N ASP A 102 -18.10 -17.43 5.90
CA ASP A 102 -19.24 -17.25 4.99
C ASP A 102 -19.04 -18.10 3.72
N LEU A 103 -19.55 -19.32 3.76
CA LEU A 103 -19.40 -20.32 2.72
C LEU A 103 -20.76 -20.75 2.16
N ASN A 104 -20.81 -20.99 0.85
CA ASN A 104 -21.91 -21.70 0.22
C ASN A 104 -21.43 -23.11 -0.13
N ILE A 105 -22.05 -24.12 0.49
CA ILE A 105 -21.68 -25.53 0.30
C ILE A 105 -22.84 -26.24 -0.38
N SER A 106 -22.56 -26.84 -1.54
CA SER A 106 -23.49 -27.73 -2.24
C SER A 106 -22.90 -29.11 -2.37
N GLN A 107 -23.73 -30.14 -2.19
CA GLN A 107 -23.31 -31.53 -2.25
C GLN A 107 -24.22 -32.30 -3.21
N GLU A 108 -23.61 -33.05 -4.14
CA GLU A 108 -24.26 -33.99 -5.04
C GLU A 108 -23.46 -35.30 -5.07
N ASP A 109 -24.05 -36.38 -4.54
CA ASP A 109 -23.37 -37.65 -4.28
C ASP A 109 -22.06 -37.44 -3.48
N ASN A 110 -20.93 -37.78 -4.09
CA ASN A 110 -19.58 -37.69 -3.52
C ASN A 110 -18.89 -36.35 -3.83
N ASN A 111 -19.48 -35.55 -4.71
CA ASN A 111 -18.95 -34.25 -5.07
C ASN A 111 -19.46 -33.19 -4.10
N VAL A 112 -18.53 -32.56 -3.39
CA VAL A 112 -18.82 -31.41 -2.53
C VAL A 112 -18.19 -30.18 -3.17
N GLN A 113 -18.99 -29.14 -3.37
CA GLN A 113 -18.56 -27.86 -3.90
C GLN A 113 -18.66 -26.81 -2.80
N ILE A 114 -17.56 -26.10 -2.57
CA ILE A 114 -17.46 -25.00 -1.61
C ILE A 114 -17.20 -23.72 -2.37
N GLU A 115 -18.04 -22.71 -2.15
CA GLU A 115 -18.01 -21.43 -2.84
C GLU A 115 -17.92 -20.29 -1.83
N PHE A 116 -17.03 -19.33 -2.09
CA PHE A 116 -16.95 -18.08 -1.35
C PHE A 116 -16.41 -16.92 -2.21
N GLU A 117 -16.63 -15.70 -1.74
CA GLU A 117 -16.14 -14.49 -2.40
C GLU A 117 -15.01 -13.86 -1.59
N LEU A 118 -14.00 -13.37 -2.28
CA LEU A 118 -12.85 -12.69 -1.70
C LEU A 118 -12.74 -11.29 -2.29
N SER A 119 -12.63 -10.29 -1.43
CA SER A 119 -12.47 -8.91 -1.84
C SER A 119 -11.16 -8.35 -1.33
N GLN A 120 -10.53 -7.48 -2.12
CA GLN A 120 -9.29 -6.81 -1.76
C GLN A 120 -9.43 -6.01 -0.45
N SER A 121 -10.61 -5.41 -0.21
CA SER A 121 -10.90 -4.68 1.04
C SER A 121 -11.00 -5.58 2.26
N PHE A 122 -11.49 -6.81 2.10
CA PHE A 122 -11.54 -7.78 3.20
C PHE A 122 -10.13 -8.24 3.59
N LEU A 123 -9.26 -8.42 2.58
CA LEU A 123 -7.87 -8.78 2.79
C LEU A 123 -7.02 -7.62 3.32
N ASP A 124 -7.51 -6.37 3.21
CA ASP A 124 -6.78 -5.14 3.52
C ASP A 124 -5.40 -5.05 2.85
N ILE A 125 -5.32 -5.43 1.57
CA ILE A 125 -4.07 -5.48 0.80
C ILE A 125 -4.01 -4.42 -0.31
N PRO A 126 -2.80 -4.00 -0.72
CA PRO A 126 -2.66 -3.12 -1.86
C PRO A 126 -2.98 -3.82 -3.19
N ASN A 127 -2.95 -3.06 -4.29
CA ASN A 127 -3.11 -3.59 -5.65
C ASN A 127 -1.94 -4.52 -5.97
N GLY A 128 -2.11 -5.67 -6.60
CA GLY A 128 -0.95 -6.50 -6.90
C GLY A 128 -1.30 -7.90 -7.34
N ASP A 129 -0.25 -8.64 -7.65
CA ASP A 129 -0.33 -10.06 -7.95
C ASP A 129 0.03 -10.85 -6.68
N TYR A 130 -0.80 -11.84 -6.34
CA TYR A 130 -0.73 -12.63 -5.13
C TYR A 130 -0.85 -14.12 -5.45
N GLU A 131 -0.38 -14.95 -4.54
CA GLU A 131 -0.65 -16.39 -4.53
C GLU A 131 -1.47 -16.75 -3.30
N LEU A 132 -2.42 -17.67 -3.49
CA LEU A 132 -3.36 -18.09 -2.47
C LEU A 132 -3.20 -19.56 -2.16
N GLU A 133 -3.03 -19.92 -0.90
CA GLU A 133 -3.09 -21.30 -0.43
C GLU A 133 -4.29 -21.46 0.52
N LEU A 134 -5.11 -22.48 0.25
CA LEU A 134 -6.32 -22.75 1.04
C LEU A 134 -6.11 -23.99 1.89
N THR A 135 -6.35 -23.85 3.17
CA THR A 135 -6.34 -24.95 4.15
C THR A 135 -7.78 -25.20 4.59
N LEU A 136 -8.35 -26.31 4.14
CA LEU A 136 -9.68 -26.77 4.52
C LEU A 136 -9.57 -27.54 5.84
N ASN A 137 -10.24 -27.02 6.88
CA ASN A 137 -10.29 -27.64 8.19
C ASN A 137 -11.59 -28.42 8.30
N ILE A 138 -11.48 -29.75 8.31
CA ILE A 138 -12.61 -30.66 8.26
C ILE A 138 -12.76 -31.32 9.62
N LYS A 139 -13.99 -31.36 10.12
CA LYS A 139 -14.27 -31.94 11.42
C LYS A 139 -13.98 -33.43 11.40
N ASP A 140 -13.41 -33.94 12.50
CA ASP A 140 -13.06 -35.35 12.70
C ASP A 140 -11.98 -35.88 11.72
N LEU A 141 -11.25 -34.99 11.03
CA LEU A 141 -10.08 -35.31 10.22
C LEU A 141 -8.80 -34.75 10.88
N ASP A 142 -7.82 -35.61 11.14
CA ASP A 142 -6.59 -35.23 11.86
C ASP A 142 -5.64 -34.33 11.05
N LEU A 143 -5.75 -34.35 9.71
CA LEU A 143 -4.88 -33.58 8.82
C LEU A 143 -5.74 -32.68 7.93
N PRO A 144 -5.43 -31.37 7.84
CA PRO A 144 -6.16 -30.48 6.96
C PRO A 144 -5.83 -30.76 5.49
N ILE A 145 -6.71 -30.33 4.60
CA ILE A 145 -6.51 -30.45 3.16
C ILE A 145 -6.01 -29.13 2.62
N ILE A 146 -4.85 -29.15 1.97
CA ILE A 146 -4.19 -27.95 1.48
C ILE A 146 -4.30 -27.92 -0.05
N SER A 147 -4.77 -26.80 -0.60
CA SER A 147 -4.82 -26.58 -2.04
C SER A 147 -3.42 -26.31 -2.61
N PRO A 148 -3.20 -26.55 -3.92
CA PRO A 148 -2.12 -25.88 -4.62
C PRO A 148 -2.23 -24.35 -4.49
N ARG A 149 -1.11 -23.65 -4.70
CA ARG A 149 -1.13 -22.19 -4.76
C ARG A 149 -1.84 -21.70 -6.02
N ILE A 150 -2.73 -20.72 -5.83
CA ILE A 150 -3.58 -20.17 -6.88
C ILE A 150 -3.19 -18.70 -7.09
N SER A 151 -2.85 -18.32 -8.32
CA SER A 151 -2.50 -16.93 -8.63
C SER A 151 -3.75 -16.06 -8.73
N LEU A 152 -3.69 -14.88 -8.10
CA LEU A 152 -4.76 -13.88 -8.07
C LEU A 152 -4.16 -12.50 -8.36
N GLY A 153 -4.91 -11.65 -9.05
CA GLY A 153 -4.55 -10.24 -9.25
C GLY A 153 -5.64 -9.34 -8.71
N PHE A 154 -5.31 -8.45 -7.77
CA PHE A 154 -6.23 -7.44 -7.27
C PHE A 154 -5.83 -6.06 -7.75
N PHE A 155 -6.79 -5.32 -8.26
CA PHE A 155 -6.60 -3.95 -8.70
C PHE A 155 -7.82 -3.10 -8.38
N ARG A 156 -7.63 -2.18 -7.44
CA ARG A 156 -8.54 -1.08 -7.15
C ARG A 156 -8.30 0.05 -8.14
N GLU A 157 -9.31 0.32 -8.96
CA GLU A 157 -9.31 1.49 -9.84
C GLU A 157 -9.43 2.77 -9.00
N PHE A 158 -8.82 3.85 -9.48
CA PHE A 158 -8.89 5.15 -8.84
C PHE A 158 -8.84 6.29 -9.85
N ASP A 159 -9.29 7.45 -9.42
CA ASP A 159 -9.17 8.71 -10.11
C ASP A 159 -8.16 9.62 -9.41
N TYR A 160 -7.30 10.27 -10.20
CA TYR A 160 -6.29 11.20 -9.71
C TYR A 160 -6.38 12.50 -10.48
N ILE A 161 -6.40 13.63 -9.76
CA ILE A 161 -6.16 14.95 -10.36
C ILE A 161 -4.75 15.35 -9.96
N LYS A 162 -3.95 15.64 -10.99
CA LYS A 162 -2.57 16.13 -10.86
C LYS A 162 -2.52 17.34 -9.93
N ALA A 163 -1.43 17.45 -9.16
CA ALA A 163 -1.13 18.67 -8.43
C ALA A 163 -1.10 19.90 -9.38
N LEU A 164 -1.52 21.06 -8.89
CA LEU A 164 -1.62 22.26 -9.73
C LEU A 164 -0.24 22.91 -9.87
N ASP A 165 0.18 23.19 -11.11
CA ASP A 165 1.45 23.89 -11.35
C ASP A 165 1.37 25.37 -10.94
N SER A 166 0.18 25.97 -10.99
CA SER A 166 -0.09 27.35 -10.55
C SER A 166 -1.58 27.59 -10.27
N ILE A 167 -1.89 28.74 -9.68
CA ILE A 167 -3.25 29.21 -9.44
C ILE A 167 -3.50 30.56 -10.12
N ASP A 168 -4.76 30.86 -10.43
CA ASP A 168 -5.13 32.16 -10.98
C ASP A 168 -4.98 33.27 -9.94
N GLY A 169 -4.55 34.47 -10.38
CA GLY A 169 -4.35 35.61 -9.48
C GLY A 169 -5.62 36.17 -8.81
N ASN A 170 -6.80 35.70 -9.19
CA ASN A 170 -8.08 36.03 -8.56
C ASN A 170 -8.51 34.99 -7.51
N GLN A 171 -7.65 34.03 -7.19
CA GLN A 171 -7.87 32.98 -6.21
C GLN A 171 -6.85 33.04 -5.06
N THR A 172 -7.17 32.34 -3.99
CA THR A 172 -6.24 31.98 -2.92
C THR A 172 -6.31 30.47 -2.75
N ALA A 173 -5.15 29.80 -2.76
CA ALA A 173 -5.07 28.39 -2.40
C ALA A 173 -4.91 28.24 -0.89
N LEU A 174 -5.72 27.36 -0.29
CA LEU A 174 -5.62 26.99 1.10
C LEU A 174 -5.12 25.55 1.18
N SER A 175 -4.08 25.31 1.96
CA SER A 175 -3.65 23.96 2.34
C SER A 175 -4.42 23.56 3.60
N LEU A 176 -5.40 22.68 3.45
CA LEU A 176 -6.30 22.23 4.52
C LEU A 176 -6.00 20.76 4.84
N TYR A 177 -5.70 20.45 6.09
CA TYR A 177 -5.43 19.09 6.52
C TYR A 177 -6.69 18.49 7.13
N PHE A 178 -7.18 17.40 6.54
CA PHE A 178 -8.36 16.68 6.99
C PHE A 178 -8.01 15.24 7.39
N PRO A 179 -8.71 14.65 8.35
CA PRO A 179 -8.47 13.26 8.74
C PRO A 179 -8.79 12.30 7.60
N ASP A 180 -8.13 11.14 7.61
CA ASP A 180 -8.57 9.97 6.86
C ASP A 180 -9.78 9.30 7.52
N ASN A 181 -10.32 8.26 6.88
CA ASN A 181 -11.52 7.58 7.36
C ASN A 181 -11.34 6.84 8.70
N ASP A 182 -10.09 6.50 9.04
CA ASP A 182 -9.74 5.77 10.27
C ASP A 182 -9.36 6.72 11.41
N MET A 183 -9.30 8.03 11.13
CA MET A 183 -8.94 9.10 12.08
C MET A 183 -7.52 8.94 12.63
N GLU A 184 -6.62 8.35 11.84
CA GLU A 184 -5.24 8.08 12.21
C GLU A 184 -4.28 9.06 11.52
N ASN A 185 -4.61 9.48 10.31
CA ASN A 185 -3.74 10.29 9.46
C ASN A 185 -4.40 11.59 9.01
N LEU A 186 -3.59 12.58 8.66
CA LEU A 186 -4.05 13.82 8.05
C LEU A 186 -3.60 13.90 6.60
N ILE A 187 -4.56 14.19 5.72
CA ILE A 187 -4.35 14.32 4.29
C ILE A 187 -4.44 15.79 3.91
N PRO A 188 -3.39 16.38 3.29
CA PRO A 188 -3.43 17.75 2.81
C PRO A 188 -4.36 17.85 1.61
N ILE A 189 -5.19 18.88 1.56
CA ILE A 189 -6.09 19.20 0.45
C ILE A 189 -5.87 20.65 0.05
N THR A 190 -5.72 20.89 -1.25
CA THR A 190 -5.69 22.25 -1.79
C THR A 190 -7.10 22.68 -2.17
N ARG A 191 -7.65 23.63 -1.40
CA ARG A 191 -8.92 24.29 -1.73
C ARG A 191 -8.67 25.66 -2.33
N LEU A 192 -9.16 25.87 -3.55
CA LEU A 192 -9.15 27.18 -4.20
C LEU A 192 -10.38 27.99 -3.77
N VAL A 193 -10.16 29.17 -3.22
CA VAL A 193 -11.22 30.12 -2.85
C VAL A 193 -11.04 31.44 -3.60
N PRO A 194 -12.09 32.29 -3.69
CA PRO A 194 -11.92 33.65 -4.19
C PRO A 194 -10.82 34.38 -3.40
N TYR A 195 -10.03 35.19 -4.11
CA TYR A 195 -8.92 35.92 -3.52
C TYR A 195 -9.30 36.63 -2.21
N THR A 196 -8.47 36.46 -1.18
CA THR A 196 -8.69 37.02 0.15
C THR A 196 -7.39 37.53 0.76
N ASN A 197 -7.46 38.70 1.41
CA ASN A 197 -6.39 39.21 2.27
C ASN A 197 -6.46 38.65 3.71
N TYR A 198 -7.47 37.83 4.01
CA TYR A 198 -7.73 37.26 5.33
C TYR A 198 -7.42 35.76 5.37
N ALA A 199 -6.33 35.33 4.72
CA ALA A 199 -5.96 33.93 4.53
C ALA A 199 -6.10 33.09 5.82
N LEU A 200 -5.55 33.55 6.95
CA LEU A 200 -5.67 32.87 8.25
C LEU A 200 -7.11 32.56 8.67
N ARG A 201 -7.99 33.56 8.65
CA ARG A 201 -9.40 33.37 9.02
C ARG A 201 -10.12 32.52 7.98
N THR A 202 -9.79 32.69 6.71
CA THR A 202 -10.36 31.90 5.62
C THR A 202 -9.97 30.43 5.75
N THR A 203 -8.73 30.09 6.08
CA THR A 203 -8.28 28.71 6.35
C THR A 203 -9.09 28.08 7.48
N VAL A 204 -9.19 28.74 8.64
CA VAL A 204 -10.00 28.26 9.78
C VAL A 204 -11.46 28.05 9.39
N ASN A 205 -12.06 29.03 8.70
CA ASN A 205 -13.46 28.92 8.29
C ASN A 205 -13.69 27.77 7.30
N ASN A 206 -12.69 27.40 6.51
CA ASN A 206 -12.77 26.28 5.57
C ASN A 206 -12.52 24.92 6.25
N LEU A 207 -11.65 24.86 7.27
CA LEU A 207 -11.55 23.69 8.14
C LEU A 207 -12.88 23.43 8.88
N LEU A 208 -13.52 24.48 9.41
CA LEU A 208 -14.83 24.38 10.05
C LEU A 208 -15.94 23.88 9.12
N GLN A 209 -15.78 24.00 7.81
CA GLN A 209 -16.73 23.47 6.83
C GLN A 209 -16.55 21.98 6.55
N GLY A 210 -15.39 21.40 6.90
CA GLY A 210 -15.01 20.05 6.47
C GLY A 210 -14.57 19.99 5.00
N PRO A 211 -14.12 18.82 4.52
CA PRO A 211 -13.75 18.57 3.13
C PRO A 211 -14.98 18.48 2.23
N ASP A 212 -14.80 18.64 0.91
CA ASP A 212 -15.86 18.32 -0.06
C ASP A 212 -16.19 16.82 -0.03
N GLU A 213 -17.48 16.47 -0.07
CA GLU A 213 -17.96 15.08 0.04
C GLU A 213 -17.39 14.17 -1.07
N SER A 214 -17.09 14.73 -2.25
CA SER A 214 -16.51 13.98 -3.37
C SER A 214 -15.12 13.44 -3.09
N LEU A 215 -14.41 13.98 -2.10
CA LEU A 215 -13.12 13.46 -1.65
C LEU A 215 -13.25 12.14 -0.89
N GLY A 216 -14.43 11.79 -0.37
CA GLY A 216 -14.60 10.55 0.41
C GLY A 216 -13.85 10.52 1.74
N LEU A 217 -13.54 11.71 2.29
CA LEU A 217 -12.98 11.92 3.63
C LEU A 217 -14.11 12.21 4.65
N PRO A 218 -13.85 12.12 5.98
CA PRO A 218 -14.82 12.52 6.99
C PRO A 218 -15.29 13.98 6.81
N ILE A 219 -16.59 14.15 6.59
CA ILE A 219 -17.19 15.44 6.19
C ILE A 219 -17.30 16.46 7.33
N ASN A 220 -17.09 16.05 8.58
CA ASN A 220 -17.22 16.93 9.73
C ASN A 220 -15.97 17.81 9.90
N SER A 221 -16.14 18.98 10.52
CA SER A 221 -15.00 19.81 10.93
C SER A 221 -14.04 19.00 11.79
N PRO A 222 -12.74 18.97 11.50
CA PRO A 222 -11.76 18.35 12.37
C PRO A 222 -11.36 19.26 13.55
N ILE A 223 -11.79 20.52 13.57
CA ILE A 223 -11.32 21.53 14.54
C ILE A 223 -12.44 22.11 15.40
N PRO A 224 -12.14 22.63 16.61
CA PRO A 224 -13.07 23.46 17.38
C PRO A 224 -13.29 24.83 16.76
N GLU A 225 -14.31 25.54 17.26
CA GLU A 225 -14.47 26.96 16.98
C GLU A 225 -13.25 27.76 17.45
N VAL A 226 -12.74 28.63 16.57
CA VAL A 226 -11.60 29.51 16.87
C VAL A 226 -12.08 30.95 17.01
N GLY A 227 -11.93 31.51 18.21
CA GLY A 227 -12.39 32.86 18.53
C GLY A 227 -11.60 33.94 17.81
N LYS A 228 -10.31 34.07 18.11
CA LYS A 228 -9.43 35.13 17.56
C LYS A 228 -8.13 34.54 17.00
N LEU A 229 -7.62 35.19 15.95
CA LEU A 229 -6.30 34.96 15.36
C LEU A 229 -5.53 36.30 15.38
N ASP A 230 -4.26 36.27 15.74
CA ASP A 230 -3.38 37.46 15.77
C ASP A 230 -1.97 37.05 15.33
N LEU A 231 -1.47 37.58 14.21
CA LEU A 231 -0.13 37.26 13.68
C LEU A 231 0.84 38.40 14.04
N LYS A 232 1.88 38.08 14.82
CA LYS A 232 2.89 39.05 15.27
C LYS A 232 4.29 38.49 15.15
N GLY A 233 5.12 39.13 14.32
CA GLY A 233 6.54 38.75 14.19
C GLY A 233 6.76 37.30 13.75
N GLY A 234 5.86 36.73 12.95
CA GLY A 234 5.90 35.32 12.55
C GLY A 234 5.14 34.36 13.46
N ARG A 235 4.77 34.78 14.67
CA ARG A 235 3.98 33.96 15.60
C ARG A 235 2.49 34.16 15.40
N LEU A 236 1.78 33.09 15.07
CA LEU A 236 0.32 33.07 15.04
C LEU A 236 -0.22 32.72 16.42
N HIS A 237 -0.93 33.65 17.04
CA HIS A 237 -1.63 33.45 18.30
C HIS A 237 -3.08 33.02 18.02
N ILE A 238 -3.43 31.80 18.44
CA ILE A 238 -4.76 31.20 18.26
C ILE A 238 -5.49 31.22 19.60
N TYR A 239 -6.64 31.89 19.65
CA TYR A 239 -7.44 32.01 20.87
C TYR A 239 -8.67 31.11 20.81
N LEU A 240 -8.70 30.14 21.72
CA LEU A 240 -9.75 29.16 21.92
C LEU A 240 -10.53 29.43 23.21
N PRO A 241 -11.80 28.99 23.31
CA PRO A 241 -12.48 28.87 24.60
C PRO A 241 -11.76 27.86 25.50
N GLU A 242 -12.02 27.92 26.80
CA GLU A 242 -11.48 26.95 27.77
C GLU A 242 -12.02 25.54 27.52
N ASP A 243 -13.32 25.46 27.21
CA ASP A 243 -13.97 24.24 26.79
C ASP A 243 -14.11 24.20 25.27
N ILE A 244 -13.41 23.26 24.64
CA ILE A 244 -13.48 22.96 23.21
C ILE A 244 -14.31 21.69 22.91
N GLY A 245 -15.07 21.18 23.89
CA GLY A 245 -15.96 20.04 23.72
C GLY A 245 -15.21 18.72 23.54
N VAL A 246 -15.57 17.93 22.52
CA VAL A 246 -15.04 16.58 22.28
C VAL A 246 -13.51 16.52 22.18
N TYR A 247 -12.87 17.63 21.78
CA TYR A 247 -11.42 17.75 21.67
C TYR A 247 -10.70 17.89 23.02
N ASN A 248 -11.43 18.12 24.12
CA ASN A 248 -10.92 17.99 25.49
C ASN A 248 -11.12 16.58 26.05
N GLU A 249 -12.15 15.87 25.56
CA GLU A 249 -12.61 14.61 26.13
C GLU A 249 -11.92 13.38 25.53
N TYR A 250 -11.63 13.40 24.23
CA TYR A 250 -11.12 12.24 23.50
C TYR A 250 -9.77 12.52 22.86
N SER A 251 -8.76 11.70 23.19
CA SER A 251 -7.38 11.84 22.71
C SER A 251 -7.25 11.87 21.19
N SER A 252 -7.93 10.97 20.47
CA SER A 252 -7.86 10.92 19.00
C SER A 252 -8.43 12.18 18.35
N SER A 253 -9.59 12.65 18.81
CA SER A 253 -10.19 13.90 18.33
C SER A 253 -9.30 15.09 18.64
N ALA A 254 -8.72 15.12 19.83
CA ALA A 254 -7.83 16.18 20.27
C ALA A 254 -6.57 16.31 19.39
N ARG A 255 -5.91 15.18 19.10
CA ARG A 255 -4.76 15.12 18.22
C ARG A 255 -5.10 15.57 16.81
N ILE A 256 -6.18 15.04 16.21
CA ILE A 256 -6.63 15.43 14.87
C ILE A 256 -6.92 16.94 14.81
N ALA A 257 -7.57 17.51 15.82
CA ALA A 257 -7.87 18.94 15.85
C ALA A 257 -6.61 19.82 15.94
N LEU A 258 -5.70 19.47 16.85
CA LEU A 258 -4.43 20.17 17.00
C LEU A 258 -3.62 20.11 15.70
N ASP A 259 -3.39 18.90 15.17
CA ASP A 259 -2.57 18.67 14.00
C ASP A 259 -3.22 19.29 12.74
N SER A 260 -4.55 19.26 12.61
CA SER A 260 -5.25 19.92 11.50
C SER A 260 -5.08 21.44 11.54
N LEU A 261 -5.20 22.06 12.73
CA LEU A 261 -4.97 23.49 12.91
C LEU A 261 -3.53 23.88 12.59
N VAL A 262 -2.56 23.16 13.19
CA VAL A 262 -1.14 23.45 13.05
C VAL A 262 -0.72 23.29 11.59
N ASN A 263 -0.97 22.13 10.99
CA ASN A 263 -0.54 21.86 9.62
C ASN A 263 -1.22 22.77 8.59
N SER A 264 -2.48 23.16 8.78
CA SER A 264 -3.13 24.05 7.80
C SER A 264 -2.70 25.52 7.93
N LEU A 265 -2.44 25.99 9.15
CA LEU A 265 -2.13 27.41 9.39
C LEU A 265 -0.65 27.73 9.22
N ILE A 266 0.25 26.75 9.42
CA ILE A 266 1.69 26.95 9.22
C ILE A 266 2.05 27.21 7.75
N HIS A 267 1.23 26.73 6.80
CA HIS A 267 1.38 26.98 5.36
C HIS A 267 0.87 28.35 4.91
N VAL A 268 0.30 29.17 5.81
CA VAL A 268 -0.12 30.53 5.48
C VAL A 268 1.09 31.46 5.51
N ASP A 269 1.29 32.22 4.43
CA ASP A 269 2.41 33.16 4.29
C ASP A 269 2.63 34.03 5.54
N GLY A 270 3.87 34.02 6.04
CA GLY A 270 4.29 34.79 7.20
C GLY A 270 4.04 34.13 8.55
N VAL A 271 3.48 32.90 8.60
CA VAL A 271 3.41 32.09 9.82
C VAL A 271 4.66 31.22 9.93
N ASN A 272 5.39 31.36 11.04
CA ASN A 272 6.60 30.59 11.34
C ASN A 272 6.41 29.67 12.56
N GLU A 273 5.50 30.02 13.46
CA GLU A 273 5.20 29.28 14.68
C GLU A 273 3.78 29.59 15.15
N ILE A 274 3.17 28.66 15.90
CA ILE A 274 1.78 28.75 16.36
C ILE A 274 1.74 28.63 17.88
N GLN A 275 1.09 29.57 18.57
CA GLN A 275 0.86 29.52 20.01
C GLN A 275 -0.64 29.49 20.31
N PHE A 276 -1.07 28.50 21.09
CA PHE A 276 -2.45 28.41 21.55
C PHE A 276 -2.67 29.18 22.86
N TYR A 277 -3.85 29.78 22.97
CA TYR A 277 -4.36 30.46 24.16
C TYR A 277 -5.76 29.95 24.46
N PHE A 278 -5.99 29.52 25.69
CA PHE A 278 -7.30 29.12 26.19
C PHE A 278 -7.78 30.20 27.15
N ASN A 279 -8.93 30.81 26.85
CA ASN A 279 -9.47 31.93 27.63
C ASN A 279 -8.44 33.06 27.88
N ASN A 280 -7.69 33.42 26.82
CA ASN A 280 -6.62 34.42 26.81
C ASN A 280 -5.38 34.10 27.67
N ARG A 281 -5.18 32.83 28.04
CA ARG A 281 -4.00 32.38 28.80
C ARG A 281 -3.32 31.23 28.08
N ILE A 282 -2.01 31.14 28.25
CA ILE A 282 -1.26 29.93 27.91
C ILE A 282 -1.48 28.95 29.07
N LEU A 283 -1.85 27.72 28.75
CA LEU A 283 -1.98 26.61 29.71
C LEU A 283 -0.76 25.70 29.59
N SER A 284 -0.48 24.90 30.63
CA SER A 284 0.50 23.80 30.53
C SER A 284 0.06 22.78 29.48
N ASP A 285 -1.22 22.47 29.48
CA ASP A 285 -1.83 21.47 28.62
C ASP A 285 -3.20 21.92 28.11
N GLY A 286 -3.57 21.38 26.95
CA GLY A 286 -4.84 21.56 26.25
C GLY A 286 -5.04 20.39 25.29
N PHE A 287 -6.15 20.34 24.55
CA PHE A 287 -6.43 19.23 23.62
C PHE A 287 -6.22 17.86 24.28
N HIS A 288 -6.96 17.56 25.35
CA HIS A 288 -6.85 16.28 26.07
C HIS A 288 -5.43 16.00 26.61
N GLY A 289 -4.84 16.99 27.31
CA GLY A 289 -3.58 16.80 28.04
C GLY A 289 -2.30 16.93 27.20
N ILE A 290 -2.40 17.38 25.95
CA ILE A 290 -1.23 17.69 25.12
C ILE A 290 -0.58 18.98 25.62
N ALA A 291 0.75 19.01 25.70
CA ALA A 291 1.49 20.21 26.09
C ALA A 291 1.27 21.35 25.08
N VAL A 292 0.90 22.53 25.56
CA VAL A 292 0.61 23.72 24.74
C VAL A 292 1.24 24.99 25.30
N ASP A 293 2.14 24.84 26.28
CA ASP A 293 2.87 25.94 26.90
C ASP A 293 3.97 26.52 26.02
N GLU A 294 4.43 25.74 25.03
CA GLU A 294 5.39 26.16 24.01
C GLU A 294 4.75 26.27 22.61
N PRO A 295 5.32 27.10 21.72
CA PRO A 295 4.86 27.19 20.33
C PRO A 295 5.10 25.90 19.53
N PHE A 296 4.23 25.66 18.57
CA PHE A 296 4.36 24.63 17.54
C PHE A 296 5.07 25.20 16.31
N TYR A 297 5.95 24.40 15.71
CA TYR A 297 6.80 24.79 14.57
C TYR A 297 6.50 23.90 13.35
N PRO A 298 6.80 24.38 12.12
CA PRO A 298 6.73 23.53 10.94
C PRO A 298 7.68 22.34 11.09
N SER A 299 7.20 21.15 10.73
CA SER A 299 8.08 20.00 10.54
C SER A 299 8.83 20.16 9.23
N ASN A 300 10.15 20.16 9.31
CA ASN A 300 11.06 20.09 8.17
C ASN A 300 11.55 18.65 7.93
N GLU A 301 10.87 17.67 8.50
CA GLU A 301 11.21 16.28 8.25
C GLU A 301 10.88 15.95 6.79
N PRO A 302 11.81 15.28 6.08
CA PRO A 302 11.52 14.78 4.75
C PRO A 302 10.36 13.78 4.80
N LYS A 303 9.65 13.63 3.68
CA LYS A 303 8.39 12.87 3.63
C LYS A 303 8.34 11.96 2.41
N PHE A 304 7.86 10.74 2.60
CA PHE A 304 7.35 9.93 1.49
C PHE A 304 5.97 10.46 1.09
N TYR A 305 5.75 10.64 -0.20
CA TYR A 305 4.43 10.96 -0.73
C TYR A 305 3.89 9.73 -1.44
N ILE A 306 2.97 9.02 -0.82
CA ILE A 306 2.36 7.79 -1.37
C ILE A 306 0.90 8.01 -1.73
N ALA A 307 0.24 7.00 -2.27
CA ALA A 307 -1.17 7.10 -2.65
C ALA A 307 -2.08 6.71 -1.48
N TYR A 308 -3.05 7.57 -1.17
CA TYR A 308 -4.21 7.23 -0.36
C TYR A 308 -5.46 7.20 -1.26
N ILE A 309 -6.11 6.05 -1.39
CA ILE A 309 -7.34 5.88 -2.15
C ILE A 309 -8.54 5.92 -1.20
N THR A 310 -9.34 6.98 -1.35
CA THR A 310 -10.50 7.26 -0.49
C THR A 310 -11.70 6.38 -0.86
N LYS A 311 -12.79 6.44 -0.09
CA LYS A 311 -14.03 5.68 -0.37
C LYS A 311 -14.73 6.03 -1.69
N THR A 312 -14.41 7.18 -2.29
CA THR A 312 -14.93 7.60 -3.60
C THR A 312 -13.99 7.24 -4.74
N ASP A 313 -13.01 6.37 -4.47
CA ASP A 313 -11.94 5.97 -5.38
C ASP A 313 -11.08 7.15 -5.87
N ARG A 314 -11.05 8.21 -5.06
CA ARG A 314 -10.16 9.34 -5.26
C ARG A 314 -8.78 9.01 -4.70
N ALA A 315 -7.75 9.05 -5.53
CA ALA A 315 -6.36 8.99 -5.08
C ALA A 315 -5.89 10.39 -4.64
N LEU A 316 -5.22 10.43 -3.50
CA LEU A 316 -4.63 11.63 -2.90
C LEU A 316 -3.17 11.31 -2.53
N LEU A 317 -2.28 12.27 -2.74
CA LEU A 317 -0.91 12.22 -2.22
C LEU A 317 -0.92 12.33 -0.71
N PHE A 318 -0.42 11.32 -0.04
CA PHE A 318 -0.36 11.22 1.41
C PHE A 318 1.09 11.36 1.89
N PRO A 319 1.45 12.47 2.56
CA PRO A 319 2.78 12.65 3.12
C PRO A 319 2.97 11.86 4.42
N ILE A 320 3.96 10.99 4.44
CA ILE A 320 4.42 10.25 5.63
C ILE A 320 5.82 10.73 6.00
N PRO A 321 6.06 11.23 7.23
CA PRO A 321 7.41 11.61 7.67
C PRO A 321 8.42 10.46 7.55
N MET A 322 9.62 10.78 7.08
CA MET A 322 10.74 9.83 7.06
C MET A 322 11.41 9.83 8.45
N GLU A 323 11.29 8.74 9.19
CA GLU A 323 11.91 8.64 10.53
C GLU A 323 13.45 8.53 10.47
N SER A 324 14.01 8.22 9.29
CA SER A 324 15.46 8.11 9.05
C SER A 324 15.89 9.01 7.89
N ASN A 325 16.77 9.95 8.17
CA ASN A 325 17.33 10.86 7.16
C ASN A 325 18.52 10.27 6.39
N ASN A 326 18.86 8.99 6.61
CA ASN A 326 20.06 8.36 6.05
C ASN A 326 19.76 7.32 4.94
N LEU A 327 18.57 7.37 4.34
CA LEU A 327 18.18 6.45 3.27
C LEU A 327 18.86 6.82 1.95
N GLY A 328 19.31 5.81 1.19
CA GLY A 328 19.79 6.00 -0.18
C GLY A 328 18.65 6.35 -1.14
N PHE A 329 18.94 6.97 -2.29
CA PHE A 329 17.89 7.31 -3.26
C PHE A 329 17.19 6.08 -3.86
N ASP A 330 17.93 5.00 -4.05
CA ASP A 330 17.40 3.69 -4.46
C ASP A 330 16.48 3.09 -3.38
N GLU A 331 16.85 3.23 -2.12
CA GLU A 331 16.03 2.79 -0.98
C GLU A 331 14.73 3.60 -0.90
N ILE A 332 14.81 4.93 -0.99
CA ILE A 332 13.64 5.83 -1.03
C ILE A 332 12.73 5.47 -2.21
N PHE A 333 13.28 5.26 -3.40
CA PHE A 333 12.51 4.85 -4.57
C PHE A 333 11.79 3.52 -4.36
N ASN A 334 12.47 2.53 -3.76
CA ASN A 334 11.89 1.22 -3.49
C ASN A 334 10.85 1.24 -2.37
N ILE A 335 10.94 2.17 -1.41
CA ILE A 335 9.92 2.38 -0.37
C ILE A 335 8.60 2.85 -0.98
N LEU A 336 8.61 3.65 -2.06
CA LEU A 336 7.41 4.05 -2.79
C LEU A 336 6.77 2.91 -3.61
N LYS A 337 7.44 1.76 -3.67
CA LYS A 337 6.92 0.49 -4.21
C LYS A 337 6.43 -0.39 -3.05
N TYR A 338 6.09 -1.64 -3.34
CA TYR A 338 5.49 -2.60 -2.40
C TYR A 338 6.39 -3.08 -1.23
N GLY A 339 7.62 -2.58 -1.12
CA GLY A 339 8.65 -3.10 -0.23
C GLY A 339 9.05 -2.19 0.93
N SER A 340 8.18 -1.29 1.40
CA SER A 340 8.50 -0.38 2.50
C SER A 340 8.64 -1.13 3.83
N PRO A 341 9.80 -1.06 4.52
CA PRO A 341 9.92 -1.54 5.90
C PRO A 341 9.38 -0.52 6.92
N ILE A 342 8.96 0.66 6.47
CA ILE A 342 8.64 1.81 7.33
C ILE A 342 7.14 1.89 7.63
N PHE A 343 6.31 1.57 6.64
CA PHE A 343 4.86 1.59 6.77
C PHE A 343 4.25 0.48 5.92
N SER A 344 3.11 -0.04 6.36
CA SER A 344 2.38 -1.10 5.65
C SER A 344 1.43 -0.50 4.63
N TYR A 345 1.55 -0.97 3.39
CA TYR A 345 0.53 -0.76 2.38
C TYR A 345 -0.68 -1.65 2.67
N ASN A 346 -1.86 -1.14 2.34
CA ASN A 346 -3.14 -1.81 2.60
C ASN A 346 -4.18 -1.41 1.54
N TYR A 347 -5.47 -1.65 1.80
CA TYR A 347 -6.52 -1.34 0.81
C TYR A 347 -6.65 0.16 0.47
N SER A 348 -6.36 1.03 1.44
CA SER A 348 -6.44 2.50 1.28
C SER A 348 -5.08 3.12 0.96
N ILE A 349 -4.01 2.66 1.61
CA ILE A 349 -2.65 3.14 1.43
C ILE A 349 -1.96 2.27 0.39
N GLN A 350 -1.71 2.84 -0.79
CA GLN A 350 -1.23 2.14 -1.96
C GLN A 350 0.16 2.66 -2.37
N PRO A 351 1.02 1.80 -2.92
CA PRO A 351 2.27 2.26 -3.51
C PRO A 351 1.96 3.10 -4.74
N SER A 352 2.72 4.18 -4.89
CA SER A 352 2.60 5.11 -6.01
C SER A 352 3.42 4.65 -7.22
N ILE A 353 4.42 3.78 -7.00
CA ILE A 353 5.29 3.25 -8.05
C ILE A 353 5.01 1.76 -8.25
N PRO A 354 4.54 1.33 -9.45
CA PRO A 354 4.34 -0.08 -9.74
C PRO A 354 5.65 -0.90 -9.69
N ASN A 355 5.56 -2.17 -9.30
CA ASN A 355 6.74 -3.04 -9.15
C ASN A 355 7.61 -3.18 -10.40
N LYS A 356 6.98 -3.12 -11.58
CA LYS A 356 7.66 -3.25 -12.88
C LYS A 356 8.52 -2.02 -13.24
N VAL A 357 8.28 -0.87 -12.61
CA VAL A 357 9.12 0.32 -12.81
C VAL A 357 10.41 0.14 -12.03
N ILE A 358 11.54 0.23 -12.72
CA ILE A 358 12.88 0.01 -12.18
C ILE A 358 13.67 1.30 -12.33
N LEU A 359 14.33 1.72 -11.25
CA LEU A 359 15.35 2.76 -11.26
C LEU A 359 16.68 2.11 -11.66
N ASN A 360 17.16 2.42 -12.86
CA ASN A 360 18.41 1.87 -13.41
C ASN A 360 19.63 2.61 -12.85
N GLU A 361 19.59 3.95 -12.93
CA GLU A 361 20.67 4.83 -12.52
C GLU A 361 20.11 6.14 -11.94
N TYR A 362 20.91 6.82 -11.12
CA TYR A 362 20.59 8.15 -10.64
C TYR A 362 21.86 9.01 -10.49
N SER A 363 21.71 10.32 -10.62
CA SER A 363 22.79 11.27 -10.36
C SER A 363 22.26 12.57 -9.77
N LEU A 364 23.02 13.20 -8.89
CA LEU A 364 22.68 14.49 -8.28
C LEU A 364 23.70 15.52 -8.71
N ASP A 365 23.26 16.58 -9.40
CA ASP A 365 24.08 17.75 -9.73
C ASP A 365 23.36 19.04 -9.32
N ASN A 366 24.02 19.85 -8.48
CA ASN A 366 23.54 21.17 -8.04
C ASN A 366 22.04 21.22 -7.64
N GLY A 367 21.59 20.25 -6.83
CA GLY A 367 20.20 20.18 -6.36
C GLY A 367 19.21 19.58 -7.36
N SER A 368 19.65 19.16 -8.55
CA SER A 368 18.83 18.45 -9.52
C SER A 368 19.15 16.95 -9.49
N LEU A 369 18.16 16.14 -9.07
CA LEU A 369 18.26 14.69 -9.05
C LEU A 369 17.74 14.11 -10.36
N GLU A 370 18.63 13.53 -11.15
CA GLU A 370 18.27 12.78 -12.35
C GLU A 370 18.00 11.32 -11.98
N LEU A 371 16.86 10.79 -12.44
CA LEU A 371 16.43 9.41 -12.25
C LEU A 371 16.23 8.75 -13.62
N GLU A 372 17.00 7.72 -13.92
CA GLU A 372 16.85 6.92 -15.14
C GLU A 372 15.99 5.69 -14.87
N LEU A 373 14.80 5.65 -15.47
CA LEU A 373 13.81 4.60 -15.32
C LEU A 373 13.80 3.68 -16.55
N ASN A 374 13.27 2.47 -16.38
CA ASN A 374 13.02 1.54 -17.49
C ASN A 374 11.76 1.90 -18.31
N ASP A 375 11.58 1.24 -19.45
CA ASP A 375 10.49 1.49 -20.41
C ASP A 375 9.08 1.29 -19.83
N GLU A 376 8.95 0.51 -18.74
CA GLU A 376 7.67 0.30 -18.03
C GLU A 376 7.06 1.61 -17.54
N PHE A 377 7.88 2.61 -17.21
CA PHE A 377 7.41 3.96 -16.89
C PHE A 377 6.56 4.56 -18.02
N LEU A 378 7.00 4.39 -19.28
CA LEU A 378 6.29 4.90 -20.46
C LEU A 378 5.02 4.10 -20.75
N ILE A 379 5.07 2.78 -20.54
CA ILE A 379 3.90 1.89 -20.72
C ILE A 379 2.77 2.33 -19.78
N ILE A 380 3.07 2.57 -18.50
CA ILE A 380 2.08 3.05 -17.53
C ILE A 380 1.49 4.39 -17.96
N PHE A 381 2.31 5.31 -18.48
CA PHE A 381 1.80 6.60 -18.95
C PHE A 381 0.81 6.44 -20.10
N GLN A 382 1.06 5.51 -21.03
CA GLN A 382 0.18 5.26 -22.18
C GLN A 382 -1.11 4.53 -21.77
N GLU A 383 -1.01 3.55 -20.87
CA GLU A 383 -2.14 2.71 -20.47
C GLU A 383 -3.01 3.36 -19.39
N ASN A 384 -2.39 4.09 -18.46
CA ASN A 384 -3.07 4.74 -17.34
C ASN A 384 -2.41 6.10 -16.98
N PRO A 385 -2.73 7.18 -17.72
CA PRO A 385 -2.18 8.51 -17.49
C PRO A 385 -2.40 9.03 -16.06
N LYS A 386 -3.51 8.67 -15.40
CA LYS A 386 -3.82 9.11 -14.04
C LYS A 386 -2.87 8.50 -13.02
N ALA A 387 -2.64 7.18 -13.11
CA ALA A 387 -1.64 6.51 -12.28
C ALA A 387 -0.22 7.04 -12.55
N ALA A 388 0.08 7.36 -13.81
CA ALA A 388 1.36 7.93 -14.17
C ALA A 388 1.58 9.34 -13.57
N HIS A 389 0.56 10.21 -13.58
CA HIS A 389 0.64 11.51 -12.91
C HIS A 389 0.81 11.38 -11.40
N LEU A 390 0.08 10.45 -10.75
CA LEU A 390 0.26 10.16 -9.33
C LEU A 390 1.68 9.68 -9.01
N MET A 391 2.23 8.79 -9.85
CA MET A 391 3.60 8.31 -9.74
C MET A 391 4.61 9.45 -9.88
N ILE A 392 4.44 10.34 -10.87
CA ILE A 392 5.32 11.49 -11.09
C ILE A 392 5.26 12.44 -9.89
N ASP A 393 4.06 12.86 -9.47
CA ASP A 393 3.92 13.81 -8.37
C ASP A 393 4.45 13.18 -7.06
N SER A 394 4.21 11.89 -6.83
CA SER A 394 4.81 11.13 -5.71
C SER A 394 6.34 11.17 -5.71
N ILE A 395 6.98 10.86 -6.85
CA ILE A 395 8.43 10.87 -6.98
C ILE A 395 8.98 12.28 -6.74
N VAL A 396 8.43 13.28 -7.44
CA VAL A 396 8.87 14.67 -7.34
C VAL A 396 8.79 15.13 -5.89
N HIS A 397 7.62 15.03 -5.26
CA HIS A 397 7.41 15.50 -3.90
C HIS A 397 8.22 14.75 -2.85
N THR A 398 8.41 13.45 -3.03
CA THR A 398 9.23 12.64 -2.11
C THR A 398 10.68 13.10 -2.14
N PHE A 399 11.30 13.17 -3.33
CA PHE A 399 12.70 13.54 -3.43
C PHE A 399 12.94 15.01 -3.10
N THR A 400 12.08 15.93 -3.53
CA THR A 400 12.22 17.36 -3.22
C THR A 400 11.82 17.73 -1.79
N SER A 401 11.38 16.75 -0.99
CA SER A 401 11.27 16.93 0.47
C SER A 401 12.62 16.82 1.18
N LEU A 402 13.65 16.29 0.50
CA LEU A 402 15.01 16.25 1.00
C LEU A 402 15.68 17.61 0.77
N ASP A 403 16.27 18.18 1.82
CA ASP A 403 16.89 19.52 1.80
C ASP A 403 17.95 19.74 0.71
N ILE A 404 18.54 18.67 0.17
CA ILE A 404 19.59 18.73 -0.86
C ILE A 404 19.04 18.69 -2.29
N ILE A 405 17.73 18.57 -2.48
CA ILE A 405 17.08 18.38 -3.79
C ILE A 405 16.05 19.49 -4.03
N ASP A 406 16.33 20.31 -5.03
CA ASP A 406 15.43 21.36 -5.52
C ASP A 406 14.51 20.85 -6.63
N SER A 407 14.96 19.89 -7.43
CA SER A 407 14.21 19.37 -8.59
C SER A 407 14.53 17.92 -8.93
N VAL A 408 13.62 17.28 -9.66
CA VAL A 408 13.80 15.92 -10.19
C VAL A 408 13.72 15.94 -11.72
N VAL A 409 14.61 15.21 -12.39
CA VAL A 409 14.58 15.00 -13.84
C VAL A 409 14.33 13.52 -14.11
N LEU A 410 13.23 13.20 -14.77
CA LEU A 410 12.90 11.82 -15.16
C LEU A 410 13.44 11.52 -16.56
N LYS A 411 14.19 10.42 -16.69
CA LYS A 411 14.74 9.93 -17.96
C LYS A 411 14.32 8.49 -18.20
N VAL A 412 14.18 8.11 -19.46
CA VAL A 412 14.03 6.71 -19.89
C VAL A 412 15.02 6.46 -21.03
N ALA A 413 15.78 5.37 -20.93
CA ALA A 413 16.81 5.06 -21.91
C ALA A 413 16.22 4.91 -23.32
N ASN A 414 17.00 5.23 -24.37
CA ASN A 414 16.64 5.03 -25.78
C ASN A 414 15.35 5.71 -26.26
N THR A 415 14.88 6.75 -25.58
CA THR A 415 13.65 7.44 -25.97
C THR A 415 13.93 8.85 -26.52
N ASP A 416 13.98 8.97 -27.85
CA ASP A 416 13.85 10.27 -28.57
C ASP A 416 12.37 10.65 -28.77
N LEU A 417 11.43 9.95 -28.10
CA LEU A 417 10.01 10.19 -28.27
C LEU A 417 9.64 11.53 -27.65
N ASP A 418 9.34 12.49 -28.53
CA ASP A 418 8.57 13.68 -28.23
C ASP A 418 7.13 13.24 -27.90
N LEU A 419 6.95 12.73 -26.67
CA LEU A 419 5.65 12.28 -26.16
C LEU A 419 4.82 13.52 -25.82
N SER A 420 4.16 14.04 -26.87
CA SER A 420 3.08 15.02 -26.90
C SER A 420 2.63 15.58 -25.54
N GLU A 421 2.91 16.87 -25.31
CA GLU A 421 2.30 17.84 -24.37
C GLU A 421 2.14 17.49 -22.88
N ASN A 422 2.32 16.24 -22.41
CA ASN A 422 1.94 15.86 -21.03
C ASN A 422 2.95 14.99 -20.26
N ILE A 423 4.07 14.58 -20.88
CA ILE A 423 5.15 13.84 -20.17
C ILE A 423 6.36 14.75 -20.00
N TYR A 424 6.67 15.08 -18.76
CA TYR A 424 7.82 15.93 -18.43
C TYR A 424 9.12 15.11 -18.32
N LEU A 425 9.55 14.51 -19.44
CA LEU A 425 10.86 13.84 -19.51
C LEU A 425 11.97 14.85 -19.79
N ASN A 426 13.17 14.53 -19.32
CA ASN A 426 14.41 15.27 -19.62
C ASN A 426 14.37 16.77 -19.27
N GLN A 427 13.48 17.18 -18.38
CA GLN A 427 13.38 18.55 -17.87
C GLN A 427 13.20 18.54 -16.35
N PRO A 428 13.67 19.59 -15.64
CA PRO A 428 13.53 19.67 -14.20
C PRO A 428 12.08 19.88 -13.79
N LEU A 429 11.62 19.02 -12.89
CA LEU A 429 10.34 19.09 -12.20
C LEU A 429 10.55 19.63 -10.79
N TYR A 430 9.76 20.64 -10.43
CA TYR A 430 9.79 21.28 -9.12
C TYR A 430 8.54 20.88 -8.32
N PRO A 431 8.63 20.82 -6.99
CA PRO A 431 7.44 20.59 -6.18
C PRO A 431 6.50 21.79 -6.28
N THR A 432 5.20 21.52 -6.26
CA THR A 432 4.17 22.53 -6.07
C THR A 432 3.69 22.51 -4.62
N SER A 433 3.16 23.61 -4.09
CA SER A 433 2.45 23.56 -2.80
C SER A 433 0.99 23.12 -2.94
N TYR A 434 0.50 22.96 -4.18
CA TYR A 434 -0.91 22.77 -4.51
C TYR A 434 -1.25 21.30 -4.81
N ILE A 435 -0.91 20.41 -3.87
CA ILE A 435 -1.25 18.98 -3.98
C ILE A 435 -2.69 18.71 -3.59
N ASN A 436 -3.22 17.60 -4.09
CA ASN A 436 -4.58 17.14 -3.82
C ASN A 436 -5.63 18.24 -4.01
N PRO A 437 -5.80 18.76 -5.24
CA PRO A 437 -6.84 19.72 -5.52
C PRO A 437 -8.19 19.12 -5.16
N GLU A 438 -9.01 19.91 -4.46
CA GLU A 438 -10.31 19.46 -4.00
C GLU A 438 -11.26 19.14 -5.17
N LYS A 439 -11.11 19.85 -6.30
CA LYS A 439 -11.95 19.72 -7.50
C LYS A 439 -11.13 19.85 -8.78
#